data_AF-A0AA41WY53-F1
#
_entry.id   AF-A0AA41WY53-F1
#
_cell.length_a   1.000
_cell.length_b   1.000
_cell.length_c   1.000
_cell.angle_alpha   90.00
_cell.angle_beta   90.00
_cell.angle_gamma   90.00
#
_symmetry.space_group_name_H-M   'P 1'
#
loop_
_entity.id
_entity.type
_entity.pdbx_description
1 polymer ?
#
loop_
_entity_poly.entity_id
_entity_poly.type
_entity_poly.pdbx_seq_one_letter_code
_entity_poly.pdbx_strand_id
1 'polypeptide(L)'
;MKTNKLALSIFAATTIAASSFATATDMYIDLGTNTYDDTFILPSGATVTGAAADADTKTDIFTEFGFSQLLATSVYDISSGPIGVGTTFYDTNKTADFLALGIPTSGLALDGSTTVSLAMPLPGQLDIDNLSPIASVNGEGFNNSWLLTVDYFFDGIITASGPQYTGGDFTVNFVDVLNSANNFVALAGDIVGSSFVGANLEITFEIDQAADNFLFTQDTNGNFVDVEDLVSNGGKPTITLDTNVNPPTPTTDQLLAIGTNAVRQTTLDGTFVVNVPEPSSIAIFGAGLLALAGLRRKAKK
;
A
#
# COMPACT_ATOMS: atom_id res chain seq x y z
N MET A 1 -43.20 10.82 -41.03
CA MET A 1 -42.81 11.39 -39.72
C MET A 1 -42.51 10.23 -38.77
N LYS A 2 -41.30 10.24 -38.21
CA LYS A 2 -40.79 9.28 -37.22
C LYS A 2 -41.38 9.59 -35.84
N THR A 3 -41.62 8.57 -35.04
CA THR A 3 -41.25 8.55 -33.59
C THR A 3 -41.42 7.13 -33.04
N ASN A 4 -40.34 6.33 -33.10
CA ASN A 4 -40.15 5.21 -32.18
C ASN A 4 -39.57 5.80 -30.90
N LYS A 5 -40.30 5.70 -29.79
CA LYS A 5 -39.77 5.99 -28.46
C LYS A 5 -38.98 4.75 -28.01
N LEU A 6 -37.66 4.78 -28.17
CA LEU A 6 -36.78 3.86 -27.46
C LEU A 6 -36.68 4.34 -26.01
N ALA A 7 -37.16 3.53 -25.07
CA ALA A 7 -36.84 3.67 -23.67
C ALA A 7 -35.37 3.28 -23.48
N LEU A 8 -34.55 4.26 -23.09
CA LEU A 8 -33.17 4.04 -22.69
C LEU A 8 -33.18 3.75 -21.17
N SER A 9 -33.33 2.48 -20.80
CA SER A 9 -33.07 2.06 -19.42
C SER A 9 -31.55 1.94 -19.24
N ILE A 10 -30.94 2.98 -18.70
CA ILE A 10 -29.61 2.93 -18.10
C ILE A 10 -29.77 2.13 -16.80
N PHE A 11 -29.60 0.81 -16.88
CA PHE A 11 -29.31 0.04 -15.68
C PHE A 11 -27.81 0.16 -15.45
N ALA A 12 -27.47 0.81 -14.34
CA ALA A 12 -26.14 0.87 -13.80
C ALA A 12 -25.56 -0.55 -13.77
N ALA A 13 -24.51 -0.76 -14.57
CA ALA A 13 -23.62 -1.88 -14.36
C ALA A 13 -22.86 -1.57 -13.07
N THR A 14 -23.44 -1.93 -11.93
CA THR A 14 -22.64 -2.25 -10.75
C THR A 14 -21.80 -3.46 -11.14
N THR A 15 -20.65 -3.21 -11.75
CA THR A 15 -19.53 -4.15 -11.71
C THR A 15 -19.21 -4.33 -10.24
N ILE A 16 -19.85 -5.33 -9.63
CA ILE A 16 -19.25 -6.06 -8.52
C ILE A 16 -17.97 -6.61 -9.15
N ALA A 17 -16.88 -5.86 -9.02
CA ALA A 17 -15.57 -6.44 -9.16
C ALA A 17 -15.57 -7.56 -8.14
N ALA A 18 -15.57 -8.80 -8.65
CA ALA A 18 -15.25 -9.93 -7.82
C ALA A 18 -13.87 -9.60 -7.25
N SER A 19 -13.80 -9.31 -5.95
CA SER A 19 -12.56 -9.37 -5.20
C SER A 19 -12.10 -10.82 -5.31
N SER A 20 -11.31 -11.12 -6.33
CA SER A 20 -10.50 -12.33 -6.32
C SER A 20 -9.57 -12.14 -5.14
N PHE A 21 -9.81 -12.86 -4.05
CA PHE A 21 -8.81 -13.05 -3.02
C PHE A 21 -7.53 -13.50 -3.74
N ALA A 22 -6.59 -12.59 -3.89
CA ALA A 22 -5.32 -12.89 -4.53
C ALA A 22 -4.60 -13.89 -3.64
N THR A 23 -4.18 -15.02 -4.21
CA THR A 23 -3.31 -15.95 -3.51
C THR A 23 -1.97 -15.26 -3.34
N ALA A 24 -1.53 -15.09 -2.09
CA ALA A 24 -0.25 -14.48 -1.79
C ALA A 24 0.88 -15.19 -2.55
N THR A 25 1.72 -14.42 -3.23
CA THR A 25 2.80 -14.94 -4.07
C THR A 25 4.07 -15.08 -3.23
N ASP A 26 4.81 -16.17 -3.39
CA ASP A 26 6.12 -16.35 -2.76
C ASP A 26 7.09 -15.26 -3.24
N MET A 27 7.84 -14.68 -2.32
CA MET A 27 8.78 -13.59 -2.57
C MET A 27 10.05 -13.75 -1.75
N TYR A 28 11.12 -13.10 -2.20
CA TYR A 28 12.31 -12.85 -1.39
C TYR A 28 12.95 -11.51 -1.76
N ILE A 29 13.75 -10.95 -0.85
CA ILE A 29 14.58 -9.78 -1.10
C ILE A 29 16.03 -10.22 -1.32
N ASP A 30 16.70 -9.67 -2.32
CA ASP A 30 18.14 -9.76 -2.52
C ASP A 30 18.78 -8.38 -2.28
N LEU A 31 19.71 -8.30 -1.35
CA LEU A 31 20.47 -7.07 -1.10
C LEU A 31 21.64 -6.91 -2.08
N GLY A 32 21.98 -7.96 -2.84
CA GLY A 32 23.13 -8.04 -3.73
C GLY A 32 24.50 -8.00 -3.02
N THR A 33 24.54 -7.61 -1.75
CA THR A 33 25.73 -7.55 -0.90
C THR A 33 25.36 -7.56 0.59
N ASN A 34 26.23 -8.16 1.41
CA ASN A 34 26.09 -8.18 2.87
C ASN A 34 26.90 -7.09 3.56
N THR A 35 27.46 -6.13 2.82
CA THR A 35 28.21 -5.03 3.44
C THR A 35 27.34 -4.18 4.37
N TYR A 36 26.02 -4.22 4.22
CA TYR A 36 25.07 -3.60 5.15
C TYR A 36 25.12 -4.26 6.54
N ASP A 37 25.45 -5.55 6.60
CA ASP A 37 25.49 -6.35 7.82
C ASP A 37 26.91 -6.49 8.39
N ASP A 38 27.94 -5.97 7.72
CA ASP A 38 29.32 -5.90 8.24
C ASP A 38 29.39 -5.12 9.57
N THR A 39 28.42 -4.24 9.78
CA THR A 39 28.18 -3.58 11.06
C THR A 39 26.69 -3.64 11.39
N PHE A 40 26.33 -4.02 12.62
CA PHE A 40 24.94 -4.07 13.07
C PHE A 40 24.81 -3.62 14.52
N ILE A 41 23.59 -3.25 14.92
CA ILE A 41 23.26 -2.82 16.28
C ILE A 41 22.57 -3.98 17.01
N LEU A 42 23.15 -4.42 18.12
CA LEU A 42 22.52 -5.41 19.00
C LEU A 42 21.31 -4.80 19.72
N PRO A 43 20.35 -5.62 20.21
CA PRO A 43 19.25 -5.15 21.06
C PRO A 43 19.70 -4.37 22.32
N SER A 44 20.96 -4.53 22.75
CA SER A 44 21.59 -3.78 23.84
C SER A 44 22.04 -2.36 23.45
N GLY A 45 21.89 -1.97 22.18
CA GLY A 45 22.40 -0.72 21.60
C GLY A 45 23.90 -0.73 21.28
N ALA A 46 24.57 -1.88 21.44
CA ALA A 46 25.99 -2.02 21.11
C ALA A 46 26.20 -2.23 19.61
N THR A 47 27.13 -1.48 19.01
CA THR A 47 27.56 -1.66 17.62
C THR A 47 28.62 -2.77 17.54
N VAL A 48 28.40 -3.74 16.65
CA VAL A 48 29.36 -4.80 16.30
C VAL A 48 29.85 -4.54 14.89
N THR A 49 31.17 -4.59 14.64
CA THR A 49 31.80 -4.32 13.32
C THR A 49 32.75 -5.43 12.94
N GLY A 50 32.80 -5.79 11.65
CA GLY A 50 33.82 -6.64 11.06
C GLY A 50 33.50 -8.15 11.02
N ALA A 51 32.22 -8.49 11.20
CA ALA A 51 31.68 -9.81 10.94
C ALA A 51 30.25 -9.62 10.46
N ALA A 52 30.00 -9.83 9.16
CA ALA A 52 28.63 -9.97 8.67
C ALA A 52 27.92 -11.04 9.52
N ALA A 53 26.77 -10.70 10.09
CA ALA A 53 26.00 -11.63 10.93
C ALA A 53 25.48 -12.80 10.08
N ASP A 54 25.27 -12.57 8.79
CA ASP A 54 24.98 -13.59 7.78
C ASP A 54 25.89 -13.48 6.53
N ALA A 55 26.10 -14.60 5.83
CA ALA A 55 26.85 -14.69 4.58
C ALA A 55 25.94 -14.77 3.33
N ASP A 56 24.62 -14.96 3.48
CA ASP A 56 23.66 -14.93 2.38
C ASP A 56 23.16 -13.50 2.10
N THR A 57 22.94 -13.13 0.84
CA THR A 57 22.42 -11.80 0.46
C THR A 57 20.90 -11.79 0.35
N LYS A 58 20.27 -12.94 0.54
CA LYS A 58 18.86 -13.17 0.26
C LYS A 58 18.10 -13.49 1.52
N THR A 59 16.95 -12.88 1.70
CA THR A 59 16.02 -13.27 2.76
C THR A 59 15.47 -14.68 2.50
N ASP A 60 14.96 -15.31 3.56
CA ASP A 60 14.04 -16.45 3.42
C ASP A 60 12.81 -16.08 2.57
N ILE A 61 12.11 -17.10 2.06
CA ILE A 61 10.89 -16.90 1.27
C ILE A 61 9.72 -16.49 2.18
N PHE A 62 9.02 -15.45 1.76
CA PHE A 62 7.84 -14.92 2.43
C PHE A 62 6.74 -14.54 1.46
N THR A 63 5.56 -14.22 1.97
CA THR A 63 4.37 -13.92 1.14
C THR A 63 3.72 -12.57 1.43
N GLU A 64 4.14 -11.88 2.48
CA GLU A 64 3.54 -10.62 2.91
C GLU A 64 4.54 -9.73 3.67
N PHE A 65 4.37 -8.41 3.57
CA PHE A 65 4.99 -7.46 4.48
C PHE A 65 4.01 -7.13 5.59
N GLY A 66 4.35 -7.45 6.83
CA GLY A 66 3.59 -7.11 8.03
C GLY A 66 4.04 -5.78 8.63
N PHE A 67 3.06 -5.04 9.15
CA PHE A 67 3.29 -3.86 9.96
C PHE A 67 2.35 -3.89 11.18
N SER A 68 2.88 -3.52 12.33
CA SER A 68 2.09 -3.25 13.53
C SER A 68 2.21 -1.78 13.94
N GLN A 69 1.10 -1.21 14.36
CA GLN A 69 1.04 0.17 14.85
C GLN A 69 1.50 1.25 13.86
N LEU A 70 1.33 1.02 12.55
CA LEU A 70 1.57 2.05 11.54
C LEU A 70 0.68 3.26 11.84
N LEU A 71 1.28 4.43 12.09
CA LEU A 71 0.50 5.60 12.50
C LEU A 71 -0.16 6.24 11.29
N ALA A 72 -1.47 6.06 11.17
CA ALA A 72 -2.29 6.70 10.15
C ALA A 72 -2.94 7.98 10.67
N THR A 73 -2.82 9.05 9.90
CA THR A 73 -3.52 10.32 10.17
C THR A 73 -4.51 10.60 9.06
N SER A 74 -5.80 10.64 9.43
CA SER A 74 -6.87 11.02 8.52
C SER A 74 -7.22 12.48 8.70
N VAL A 75 -7.29 13.21 7.58
CA VAL A 75 -7.63 14.64 7.52
C VAL A 75 -8.88 14.81 6.68
N TYR A 76 -9.98 15.20 7.32
CA TYR A 76 -11.29 15.40 6.71
C TYR A 76 -11.54 16.86 6.38
N ASP A 77 -12.04 17.15 5.18
CA ASP A 77 -12.52 18.49 4.83
C ASP A 77 -13.91 18.73 5.42
N ILE A 78 -14.00 19.64 6.39
CA ILE A 78 -15.25 20.04 7.04
C ILE A 78 -15.78 21.39 6.54
N SER A 79 -15.20 21.96 5.48
CA SER A 79 -15.62 23.23 4.90
C SER A 79 -17.08 23.22 4.40
N SER A 80 -17.58 22.04 4.02
CA SER A 80 -18.93 21.82 3.50
C SER A 80 -19.96 21.41 4.55
N GLY A 81 -19.55 21.18 5.79
CA GLY A 81 -20.44 20.78 6.90
C GLY A 81 -19.87 19.65 7.76
N PRO A 82 -20.73 19.02 8.59
CA PRO A 82 -20.34 17.87 9.40
C PRO A 82 -19.86 16.69 8.55
N ILE A 83 -18.96 15.88 9.12
CA ILE A 83 -18.48 14.67 8.45
C ILE A 83 -19.63 13.72 8.17
N GLY A 84 -19.76 13.29 6.93
CA GLY A 84 -20.77 12.35 6.47
C GLY A 84 -20.53 11.90 5.04
N VAL A 85 -21.56 11.31 4.42
CA VAL A 85 -21.48 10.89 3.01
C VAL A 85 -21.15 12.09 2.12
N GLY A 86 -20.11 11.96 1.32
CA GLY A 86 -19.61 13.01 0.43
C GLY A 86 -18.46 13.84 1.02
N THR A 87 -18.11 13.66 2.30
CA THR A 87 -16.92 14.29 2.88
C THR A 87 -15.67 13.71 2.24
N THR A 88 -14.84 14.57 1.67
CA THR A 88 -13.51 14.23 1.18
C THR A 88 -12.51 14.21 2.31
N PHE A 89 -11.55 13.31 2.23
CA PHE A 89 -10.47 13.20 3.20
C PHE A 89 -9.20 12.72 2.50
N TYR A 90 -8.07 12.86 3.18
CA TYR A 90 -6.87 12.11 2.84
C TYR A 90 -6.27 11.48 4.08
N ASP A 91 -5.61 10.34 3.89
CA ASP A 91 -4.86 9.63 4.92
C ASP A 91 -3.37 9.69 4.59
N THR A 92 -2.55 9.96 5.61
CA THR A 92 -1.09 10.01 5.45
C THR A 92 -0.36 9.67 6.73
N ASN A 93 0.88 9.21 6.59
CA ASN A 93 1.88 9.11 7.66
C ASN A 93 3.10 10.03 7.41
N LYS A 94 3.08 10.87 6.36
CA LYS A 94 4.19 11.73 5.97
C LYS A 94 4.35 12.88 6.97
N THR A 95 5.50 12.93 7.66
CA THR A 95 5.84 13.97 8.64
C THR A 95 5.68 15.41 8.10
N ALA A 96 5.97 15.62 6.81
CA ALA A 96 5.86 16.93 6.16
C ALA A 96 4.43 17.49 6.18
N ASP A 97 3.41 16.64 6.00
CA ASP A 97 2.02 17.07 5.94
C ASP A 97 1.51 17.54 7.31
N PHE A 98 2.01 16.92 8.38
CA PHE A 98 1.68 17.28 9.75
C PHE A 98 2.21 18.67 10.09
N LEU A 99 3.45 18.95 9.66
CA LEU A 99 4.08 20.25 9.83
C LEU A 99 3.37 21.32 9.01
N ALA A 100 2.97 21.00 7.77
CA ALA A 100 2.25 21.92 6.90
C ALA A 100 0.87 22.30 7.46
N LEU A 101 0.17 21.36 8.08
CA LEU A 101 -1.15 21.57 8.72
C LEU A 101 -1.07 22.23 10.09
N GLY A 102 0.12 22.26 10.72
CA GLY A 102 0.28 22.77 12.08
C GLY A 102 -0.50 21.94 13.11
N ILE A 103 -0.50 20.61 12.97
CA ILE A 103 -1.23 19.71 13.87
C ILE A 103 -0.73 19.88 15.32
N PRO A 104 -1.59 20.29 16.27
CA PRO A 104 -1.20 20.40 17.68
C PRO A 104 -1.14 19.02 18.32
N THR A 105 -0.38 18.87 19.40
CA THR A 105 -0.24 17.59 20.12
C THR A 105 -1.48 17.18 20.90
N SER A 106 -2.41 18.10 21.14
CA SER A 106 -3.69 17.82 21.79
C SER A 106 -4.68 18.95 21.57
N GLY A 107 -5.98 18.65 21.65
CA GLY A 107 -7.02 19.66 21.69
C GLY A 107 -8.39 19.09 22.05
N LEU A 108 -9.38 19.98 22.13
CA LEU A 108 -10.76 19.60 22.38
C LEU A 108 -11.38 19.03 21.09
N ALA A 109 -12.03 17.89 21.18
CA ALA A 109 -12.69 17.24 20.05
C ALA A 109 -13.88 18.08 19.55
N LEU A 110 -14.42 17.71 18.38
CA LEU A 110 -15.62 18.33 17.80
C LEU A 110 -16.86 18.19 18.69
N ASP A 111 -16.87 17.24 19.64
CA ASP A 111 -17.93 17.11 20.64
C ASP A 111 -17.90 18.20 21.74
N GLY A 112 -16.81 18.98 21.82
CA GLY A 112 -16.63 20.04 22.80
C GLY A 112 -16.32 19.56 24.23
N SER A 113 -16.03 18.27 24.44
CA SER A 113 -15.81 17.70 25.78
C SER A 113 -14.67 16.70 25.86
N THR A 114 -14.44 15.92 24.82
CA THR A 114 -13.38 14.91 24.77
C THR A 114 -12.06 15.56 24.38
N THR A 115 -10.95 15.11 24.96
CA THR A 115 -9.61 15.56 24.54
C THR A 115 -9.04 14.58 23.54
N VAL A 116 -8.72 15.05 22.33
CA VAL A 116 -7.97 14.30 21.33
C VAL A 116 -6.49 14.56 21.55
N SER A 117 -5.69 13.50 21.61
CA SER A 117 -4.23 13.59 21.62
C SER A 117 -3.72 13.19 20.25
N LEU A 118 -2.77 13.96 19.71
CA LEU A 118 -2.14 13.71 18.43
C LEU A 118 -0.62 13.70 18.61
N ALA A 119 0.06 12.90 17.80
CA ALA A 119 1.51 12.77 17.85
C ALA A 119 2.11 12.83 16.44
N MET A 120 3.37 13.24 16.38
CA MET A 120 4.18 12.98 15.18
C MET A 120 4.47 11.48 15.11
N PRO A 121 4.55 10.89 13.90
CA PRO A 121 4.95 9.49 13.76
C PRO A 121 6.32 9.27 14.40
N LEU A 122 6.42 8.24 15.24
CA LEU A 122 7.71 7.74 15.70
C LEU A 122 8.35 6.86 14.60
N PRO A 123 9.68 6.71 14.54
CA PRO A 123 10.34 5.88 13.53
C PRO A 123 9.70 4.48 13.40
N GLY A 124 9.52 3.78 14.53
CA GLY A 124 8.90 2.44 14.55
C GLY A 124 7.43 2.37 14.11
N GLN A 125 6.75 3.50 13.91
CA GLN A 125 5.37 3.55 13.40
C GLN A 125 5.31 3.84 11.90
N LEU A 126 6.47 3.82 11.24
CA LEU A 126 6.62 3.90 9.78
C LEU A 126 7.22 2.60 9.22
N ASP A 127 7.67 1.70 10.10
CA ASP A 127 8.42 0.50 9.73
C ASP A 127 7.48 -0.62 9.23
N ILE A 128 7.96 -1.36 8.23
CA ILE A 128 7.54 -2.75 8.03
C ILE A 128 8.31 -3.54 9.08
N ASP A 129 7.59 -4.10 10.04
CA ASP A 129 8.21 -4.72 11.22
C ASP A 129 8.32 -6.25 11.11
N ASN A 130 7.70 -6.83 10.09
CA ASN A 130 7.71 -8.27 9.86
C ASN A 130 7.69 -8.58 8.36
N LEU A 131 8.50 -9.54 7.93
CA LEU A 131 8.43 -10.09 6.58
C LEU A 131 7.62 -11.39 6.53
N SER A 132 7.04 -11.88 7.64
CA SER A 132 6.22 -13.11 7.72
C SER A 132 6.79 -14.33 6.96
N PRO A 133 8.06 -14.76 7.21
CA PRO A 133 8.65 -15.91 6.53
C PRO A 133 7.95 -17.23 6.89
N ILE A 134 7.80 -18.13 5.91
CA ILE A 134 7.05 -19.40 6.05
C ILE A 134 7.86 -20.48 6.82
N ALA A 135 9.19 -20.34 6.94
CA ALA A 135 10.04 -21.19 7.79
C ALA A 135 11.36 -20.51 8.16
N SER A 136 11.84 -20.75 9.40
CA SER A 136 13.09 -20.23 10.02
C SER A 136 13.24 -18.70 9.97
N VAL A 137 14.01 -18.13 10.89
CA VAL A 137 14.26 -16.68 10.94
C VAL A 137 15.72 -16.46 10.54
N ASN A 138 16.07 -16.70 9.28
CA ASN A 138 17.24 -16.03 8.72
C ASN A 138 16.80 -14.61 8.37
N GLY A 139 16.85 -13.75 9.38
CA GLY A 139 16.38 -12.37 9.28
C GLY A 139 17.33 -11.45 8.52
N GLU A 140 18.47 -11.92 7.98
CA GLU A 140 19.43 -11.14 7.19
C GLU A 140 19.76 -9.74 7.74
N GLY A 141 19.79 -9.56 9.07
CA GLY A 141 19.99 -8.24 9.68
C GLY A 141 18.80 -7.26 9.54
N PHE A 142 17.66 -7.68 9.00
CA PHE A 142 16.39 -6.95 9.03
C PHE A 142 16.04 -6.52 10.47
N ASN A 143 15.66 -5.25 10.63
CA ASN A 143 15.47 -4.55 11.91
C ASN A 143 16.72 -4.40 12.79
N ASN A 144 17.91 -4.73 12.30
CA ASN A 144 19.18 -4.59 13.04
C ASN A 144 20.24 -3.76 12.29
N SER A 145 20.45 -4.02 11.00
CA SER A 145 21.39 -3.32 10.10
C SER A 145 20.67 -2.54 9.01
N TRP A 146 19.51 -3.04 8.56
CA TRP A 146 18.62 -2.35 7.64
C TRP A 146 17.15 -2.60 8.02
N LEU A 147 16.27 -1.75 7.52
CA LEU A 147 14.83 -1.87 7.69
C LEU A 147 14.10 -1.33 6.45
N LEU A 148 12.80 -1.60 6.36
CA LEU A 148 11.94 -1.00 5.36
C LEU A 148 10.96 -0.04 6.03
N THR A 149 10.79 1.15 5.47
CA THR A 149 9.75 2.09 5.90
C THR A 149 8.72 2.31 4.81
N VAL A 150 7.49 2.65 5.19
CA VAL A 150 6.42 3.01 4.28
C VAL A 150 6.08 4.49 4.46
N ASP A 151 6.05 5.23 3.36
CA ASP A 151 5.44 6.55 3.27
C ASP A 151 4.23 6.48 2.36
N TYR A 152 3.13 7.16 2.71
CA TYR A 152 1.94 7.15 1.88
C TYR A 152 1.10 8.42 1.96
N PHE A 153 0.31 8.66 0.91
CA PHE A 153 -0.71 9.69 0.87
C PHE A 153 -1.90 9.19 0.04
N PHE A 154 -3.05 8.99 0.67
CA PHE A 154 -4.23 8.40 0.04
C PHE A 154 -5.41 9.36 0.07
N ASP A 155 -5.96 9.69 -1.10
CA ASP A 155 -7.17 10.49 -1.23
C ASP A 155 -8.41 9.60 -1.17
N GLY A 156 -9.45 10.08 -0.49
CA GLY A 156 -10.70 9.34 -0.36
C GLY A 156 -11.95 10.19 -0.16
N ILE A 157 -13.08 9.49 -0.20
CA ILE A 157 -14.41 10.04 0.07
C ILE A 157 -15.19 9.09 0.98
N ILE A 158 -15.93 9.66 1.93
CA ILE A 158 -16.86 8.89 2.75
C ILE A 158 -18.11 8.57 1.91
N THR A 159 -18.38 7.27 1.74
CA THR A 159 -19.59 6.77 1.07
C THR A 159 -20.61 6.25 2.08
N ALA A 160 -21.80 5.88 1.62
CA ALA A 160 -22.78 5.23 2.47
C ALA A 160 -22.31 3.86 3.03
N SER A 161 -21.34 3.23 2.37
CA SER A 161 -20.79 1.94 2.78
C SER A 161 -19.57 2.08 3.69
N GLY A 162 -18.96 3.26 3.78
CA GLY A 162 -17.69 3.50 4.48
C GLY A 162 -16.70 4.33 3.65
N PRO A 163 -15.45 4.45 4.10
CA PRO A 163 -14.41 5.15 3.34
C PRO A 163 -14.12 4.43 2.02
N GLN A 164 -13.97 5.20 0.94
CA GLN A 164 -13.51 4.72 -0.35
C GLN A 164 -12.30 5.55 -0.78
N TYR A 165 -11.18 4.89 -1.01
CA TYR A 165 -9.98 5.53 -1.53
C TYR A 165 -10.05 5.60 -3.05
N THR A 166 -9.82 6.80 -3.57
CA THR A 166 -10.02 7.17 -4.97
C THR A 166 -8.72 7.44 -5.73
N GLY A 167 -7.60 7.55 -5.01
CA GLY A 167 -6.28 7.79 -5.58
C GLY A 167 -5.25 7.99 -4.47
N GLY A 168 -4.01 8.27 -4.87
CA GLY A 168 -2.88 8.46 -3.97
C GLY A 168 -1.75 7.47 -4.23
N ASP A 169 -0.65 7.68 -3.53
CA ASP A 169 0.62 6.99 -3.71
C ASP A 169 1.12 6.36 -2.41
N PHE A 170 1.93 5.31 -2.56
CA PHE A 170 2.75 4.79 -1.48
C PHE A 170 4.19 4.57 -1.97
N THR A 171 5.12 4.54 -1.02
CA THR A 171 6.53 4.27 -1.26
C THR A 171 7.06 3.41 -0.13
N VAL A 172 7.75 2.32 -0.48
CA VAL A 172 8.55 1.52 0.45
C VAL A 172 10.00 1.93 0.26
N ASN A 173 10.63 2.39 1.33
CA ASN A 173 12.03 2.80 1.32
C ASN A 173 12.90 1.75 1.99
N PHE A 174 14.03 1.44 1.37
CA PHE A 174 15.12 0.74 2.03
C PHE A 174 15.92 1.74 2.87
N VAL A 175 16.13 1.40 4.14
CA VAL A 175 16.89 2.22 5.09
C VAL A 175 18.02 1.39 5.67
N ASP A 176 19.25 1.79 5.37
CA ASP A 176 20.43 1.36 6.10
C ASP A 176 20.50 2.15 7.42
N VAL A 177 20.47 1.44 8.54
CA VAL A 177 20.41 2.03 9.88
C VAL A 177 21.71 2.78 10.24
N LEU A 178 22.82 2.46 9.56
CA LEU A 178 24.15 2.96 9.87
C LEU A 178 24.70 3.92 8.82
N ASN A 179 24.25 3.82 7.56
CA ASN A 179 24.72 4.67 6.48
C ASN A 179 23.59 5.09 5.53
N SER A 180 23.02 6.26 5.80
CA SER A 180 21.93 6.82 4.97
C SER A 180 22.29 7.07 3.50
N ALA A 181 23.57 7.05 3.12
CA ALA A 181 23.98 7.14 1.71
C ALA A 181 23.58 5.89 0.91
N ASN A 182 23.28 4.78 1.59
CA ASN A 182 22.82 3.54 1.00
C ASN A 182 21.30 3.45 0.88
N ASN A 183 20.54 4.46 1.34
CA ASN A 183 19.08 4.44 1.28
C ASN A 183 18.59 4.62 -0.15
N PHE A 184 17.54 3.89 -0.51
CA PHE A 184 16.90 4.00 -1.82
C PHE A 184 15.41 3.67 -1.75
N VAL A 185 14.65 4.04 -2.78
CA VAL A 185 13.26 3.65 -2.95
C VAL A 185 13.21 2.21 -3.44
N ALA A 186 12.69 1.30 -2.61
CA ALA A 186 12.60 -0.11 -2.94
C ALA A 186 11.41 -0.41 -3.85
N LEU A 187 10.24 0.18 -3.55
CA LEU A 187 9.01 0.03 -4.32
C LEU A 187 8.21 1.33 -4.25
N ALA A 188 7.49 1.68 -5.32
CA ALA A 188 6.46 2.71 -5.29
C ALA A 188 5.27 2.29 -6.16
N GLY A 189 4.13 2.91 -5.91
CA GLY A 189 2.95 2.67 -6.71
C GLY A 189 1.77 3.54 -6.37
N ASP A 190 0.74 3.43 -7.20
CA ASP A 190 -0.48 4.23 -7.14
C ASP A 190 -1.69 3.38 -6.76
N ILE A 191 -2.64 3.96 -6.05
CA ILE A 191 -3.94 3.33 -5.78
C ILE A 191 -4.71 3.13 -7.08
N VAL A 192 -5.09 1.89 -7.35
CA VAL A 192 -5.95 1.53 -8.50
C VAL A 192 -7.31 0.99 -8.06
N GLY A 193 -7.48 0.64 -6.79
CA GLY A 193 -8.75 0.19 -6.26
C GLY A 193 -8.81 0.20 -4.74
N SER A 194 -10.01 0.28 -4.20
CA SER A 194 -10.27 0.01 -2.79
C SER A 194 -11.63 -0.65 -2.61
N SER A 195 -11.72 -1.50 -1.59
CA SER A 195 -12.94 -2.19 -1.19
C SER A 195 -13.10 -2.09 0.32
N PHE A 196 -14.31 -1.82 0.77
CA PHE A 196 -14.64 -1.70 2.17
C PHE A 196 -15.88 -2.54 2.50
N VAL A 197 -15.70 -3.55 3.36
CA VAL A 197 -16.79 -4.45 3.77
C VAL A 197 -16.77 -4.64 5.28
N GLY A 198 -17.77 -4.06 5.95
CA GLY A 198 -17.92 -4.15 7.41
C GLY A 198 -16.90 -3.28 8.13
N ALA A 199 -15.74 -3.85 8.46
CA ALA A 199 -14.58 -3.15 9.02
C ALA A 199 -13.28 -3.43 8.23
N ASN A 200 -13.33 -4.37 7.28
CA ASN A 200 -12.17 -4.73 6.47
C ASN A 200 -12.00 -3.73 5.33
N LEU A 201 -10.81 -3.18 5.22
CA LEU A 201 -10.39 -2.28 4.18
C LEU A 201 -9.30 -2.97 3.36
N GLU A 202 -9.59 -3.13 2.08
CA GLU A 202 -8.62 -3.58 1.10
C GLU A 202 -8.29 -2.41 0.17
N ILE A 203 -7.00 -2.10 -0.01
CA ILE A 203 -6.53 -1.14 -1.00
C ILE A 203 -5.58 -1.84 -1.95
N THR A 204 -5.87 -1.78 -3.25
CA THR A 204 -5.01 -2.33 -4.30
C THR A 204 -4.22 -1.20 -4.93
N PHE A 205 -2.91 -1.41 -5.01
CA PHE A 205 -1.97 -0.53 -5.67
C PHE A 205 -1.39 -1.22 -6.90
N GLU A 206 -1.09 -0.45 -7.93
CA GLU A 206 -0.28 -0.87 -9.06
C GLU A 206 1.14 -0.35 -8.84
N ILE A 207 2.13 -1.25 -8.90
CA ILE A 207 3.55 -0.90 -8.77
C ILE A 207 4.01 -0.25 -10.07
N ASP A 208 4.51 0.97 -9.97
CA ASP A 208 5.03 1.75 -11.10
C ASP A 208 6.57 1.88 -11.06
N GLN A 209 7.18 1.61 -9.90
CA GLN A 209 8.62 1.62 -9.69
C GLN A 209 9.04 0.51 -8.73
N ALA A 210 10.14 -0.17 -9.06
CA ALA A 210 10.85 -1.06 -8.16
C ALA A 210 12.36 -0.88 -8.32
N ALA A 211 13.12 -1.16 -7.26
CA ALA A 211 14.57 -1.20 -7.33
C ALA A 211 15.04 -2.47 -8.07
N ASP A 212 15.95 -2.27 -9.02
CA ASP A 212 16.57 -3.35 -9.80
C ASP A 212 17.30 -4.35 -8.90
N ASN A 213 17.08 -5.64 -9.13
CA ASN A 213 17.60 -6.77 -8.38
C ASN A 213 17.31 -6.73 -6.87
N PHE A 214 16.21 -6.11 -6.44
CA PHE A 214 15.84 -6.04 -5.02
C PHE A 214 14.75 -7.03 -4.62
N LEU A 215 13.53 -6.90 -5.18
CA LEU A 215 12.39 -7.75 -4.84
C LEU A 215 12.14 -8.77 -5.94
N PHE A 216 12.13 -10.04 -5.58
CA PHE A 216 11.81 -11.13 -6.49
C PHE A 216 10.48 -11.77 -6.11
N THR A 217 9.63 -12.01 -7.10
CA THR A 217 8.32 -12.65 -6.94
C THR A 217 8.25 -13.93 -7.75
N GLN A 218 7.57 -14.95 -7.24
CA GLN A 218 7.40 -16.21 -7.95
C GLN A 218 6.35 -16.09 -9.06
N ASP A 219 6.73 -16.41 -10.29
CA ASP A 219 5.82 -16.49 -11.44
C ASP A 219 4.95 -17.76 -11.37
N THR A 220 3.98 -17.86 -12.28
CA THR A 220 3.08 -19.02 -12.38
C THR A 220 3.78 -20.36 -12.66
N ASN A 221 5.04 -20.33 -13.09
CA ASN A 221 5.85 -21.52 -13.37
C ASN A 221 6.75 -21.89 -12.18
N GLY A 222 6.70 -21.14 -11.08
CA GLY A 222 7.57 -21.34 -9.91
C GLY A 222 8.94 -20.66 -10.03
N ASN A 223 9.18 -19.85 -11.06
CA ASN A 223 10.44 -19.12 -11.22
C ASN A 223 10.35 -17.76 -10.52
N PHE A 224 11.39 -17.39 -9.79
CA PHE A 224 11.48 -16.04 -9.25
C PHE A 224 11.91 -15.05 -10.33
N VAL A 225 11.13 -13.99 -10.49
CA VAL A 225 11.36 -12.88 -11.42
C VAL A 225 11.51 -11.59 -10.66
N ASP A 226 12.44 -10.74 -11.10
CA ASP A 226 12.61 -9.41 -10.54
C ASP A 226 11.39 -8.54 -10.85
N VAL A 227 10.89 -7.83 -9.84
CA VAL A 227 9.76 -6.91 -9.99
C VAL A 227 10.14 -5.72 -10.87
N GLU A 228 11.39 -5.25 -10.85
CA GLU A 228 11.84 -4.18 -11.74
C GLU A 228 11.71 -4.62 -13.20
N ASP A 229 12.22 -5.80 -13.54
CA ASP A 229 12.12 -6.36 -14.89
C ASP A 229 10.66 -6.46 -15.35
N LEU A 230 9.74 -6.85 -14.45
CA LEU A 230 8.31 -6.90 -14.77
C LEU A 230 7.76 -5.51 -15.12
N VAL A 231 8.03 -4.51 -14.30
CA VAL A 231 7.57 -3.13 -14.48
C VAL A 231 8.17 -2.52 -15.75
N SER A 232 9.49 -2.66 -15.95
CA SER A 232 10.24 -2.14 -17.10
C SER A 232 9.79 -2.76 -18.43
N ASN A 233 9.28 -4.00 -18.40
CA ASN A 233 8.66 -4.65 -19.56
C ASN A 233 7.18 -4.31 -19.78
N GLY A 234 6.63 -3.34 -19.03
CA GLY A 234 5.23 -2.90 -19.12
C GLY A 234 4.24 -3.79 -18.37
N GLY A 235 4.74 -4.67 -17.49
CA GLY A 235 3.94 -5.36 -16.49
C GLY A 235 3.38 -4.37 -15.46
N LYS A 236 2.33 -4.81 -14.78
CA LYS A 236 1.61 -4.02 -13.77
C LYS A 236 1.44 -4.87 -12.51
N PRO A 237 2.53 -5.23 -11.81
CA PRO A 237 2.39 -5.98 -10.57
C PRO A 237 1.52 -5.17 -9.61
N THR A 238 0.72 -5.87 -8.82
CA THR A 238 -0.17 -5.25 -7.85
C THR A 238 0.28 -5.60 -6.44
N ILE A 239 0.06 -4.71 -5.49
CA ILE A 239 0.18 -5.02 -4.07
C ILE A 239 -1.13 -4.64 -3.40
N THR A 240 -1.56 -5.42 -2.42
CA THR A 240 -2.82 -5.21 -1.72
C THR A 240 -2.53 -5.00 -0.24
N LEU A 241 -2.97 -3.87 0.29
CA LEU A 241 -3.04 -3.60 1.72
C LEU A 241 -4.34 -4.18 2.27
N ASP A 242 -4.23 -5.12 3.21
CA ASP A 242 -5.35 -5.64 3.98
C ASP A 242 -5.24 -5.13 5.43
N THR A 243 -6.20 -4.30 5.84
CA THR A 243 -6.22 -3.71 7.19
C THR A 243 -7.65 -3.52 7.69
N ASN A 244 -7.80 -3.29 8.99
CA ASN A 244 -9.10 -3.00 9.60
C ASN A 244 -9.21 -1.51 9.95
N VAL A 245 -10.35 -0.90 9.62
CA VAL A 245 -10.67 0.47 10.04
C VAL A 245 -11.86 0.46 10.99
N ASN A 246 -11.66 0.93 12.22
CA ASN A 246 -12.70 0.96 13.24
C ASN A 246 -12.61 2.22 14.13
N PRO A 247 -13.65 3.09 14.17
CA PRO A 247 -14.86 3.04 13.36
C PRO A 247 -14.58 3.50 11.90
N PRO A 248 -15.28 2.93 10.91
CA PRO A 248 -15.09 3.29 9.50
C PRO A 248 -15.37 4.76 9.20
N THR A 249 -16.40 5.30 9.85
CA THR A 249 -16.70 6.72 9.88
C THR A 249 -16.36 7.26 11.27
N PRO A 250 -15.55 8.32 11.38
CA PRO A 250 -15.19 8.86 12.68
C PRO A 250 -16.39 9.46 13.39
N THR A 251 -16.36 9.38 14.72
CA THR A 251 -17.31 10.07 15.60
C THR A 251 -16.71 11.40 16.08
N THR A 252 -17.56 12.34 16.50
CA THR A 252 -17.14 13.71 16.85
C THR A 252 -16.18 13.80 18.04
N ASP A 253 -16.18 12.80 18.91
CA ASP A 253 -15.27 12.65 20.05
C ASP A 253 -13.86 12.22 19.64
N GLN A 254 -13.66 11.77 18.39
CA GLN A 254 -12.36 11.31 17.86
C GLN A 254 -11.64 12.38 17.01
N LEU A 255 -12.29 13.51 16.73
CA LEU A 255 -11.86 14.45 15.72
C LEU A 255 -11.46 15.78 16.33
N LEU A 256 -10.25 16.25 16.02
CA LEU A 256 -9.78 17.58 16.38
C LEU A 256 -9.93 18.54 15.21
N ALA A 257 -10.62 19.66 15.42
CA ALA A 257 -10.74 20.71 14.40
C ALA A 257 -9.46 21.54 14.27
N ILE A 258 -9.01 21.73 13.03
CA ILE A 258 -7.87 22.57 12.66
C ILE A 258 -8.27 23.40 11.43
N GLY A 259 -8.65 24.65 11.63
CA GLY A 259 -9.14 25.50 10.54
C GLY A 259 -10.41 24.92 9.90
N THR A 260 -10.32 24.61 8.61
CA THR A 260 -11.39 23.96 7.83
C THR A 260 -11.27 22.44 7.77
N ASN A 261 -10.35 21.85 8.54
CA ASN A 261 -10.09 20.42 8.57
C ASN A 261 -10.46 19.83 9.93
N ALA A 262 -10.77 18.54 9.94
CA ALA A 262 -10.85 17.73 11.14
C ALA A 262 -9.87 16.57 11.05
N VAL A 263 -9.09 16.33 12.11
CA VAL A 263 -8.00 15.37 12.13
C VAL A 263 -8.26 14.29 13.16
N ARG A 264 -7.96 13.03 12.81
CA ARG A 264 -7.83 11.93 13.77
C ARG A 264 -6.59 11.11 13.47
N GLN A 265 -6.17 10.36 14.47
CA GLN A 265 -5.12 9.36 14.33
C GLN A 265 -5.62 7.98 14.72
N THR A 266 -5.15 6.98 13.99
CA THR A 266 -5.35 5.58 14.30
C THR A 266 -4.05 4.83 14.07
N THR A 267 -3.86 3.73 14.77
CA THR A 267 -2.88 2.73 14.39
C THR A 267 -3.52 1.78 13.38
N LEU A 268 -2.81 1.49 12.31
CA LEU A 268 -3.16 0.42 11.38
C LEU A 268 -2.29 -0.79 11.70
N ASP A 269 -2.96 -1.93 11.81
CA ASP A 269 -2.32 -3.25 11.82
C ASP A 269 -2.78 -3.97 10.56
N GLY A 270 -1.86 -4.62 9.85
CA GLY A 270 -2.22 -5.27 8.59
C GLY A 270 -1.02 -5.84 7.85
N THR A 271 -1.28 -6.23 6.61
CA THR A 271 -0.27 -6.80 5.74
C THR A 271 -0.38 -6.24 4.32
N PHE A 272 0.76 -6.16 3.63
CA PHE A 272 0.81 -5.94 2.20
C PHE A 272 1.11 -7.26 1.49
N VAL A 273 0.28 -7.63 0.52
CA VAL A 273 0.41 -8.86 -0.27
C VAL A 273 0.66 -8.50 -1.73
N VAL A 274 1.77 -8.95 -2.31
CA VAL A 274 2.07 -8.72 -3.73
C VAL A 274 1.38 -9.80 -4.58
N ASN A 275 0.80 -9.36 -5.69
CA ASN A 275 0.11 -10.16 -6.67
C ASN A 275 0.54 -9.75 -8.08
N VAL A 276 1.11 -10.68 -8.84
CA VAL A 276 1.54 -10.44 -10.22
C VAL A 276 0.42 -10.89 -11.17
N PRO A 277 -0.18 -9.98 -11.98
CA PRO A 277 -1.18 -10.39 -12.95
C PRO A 277 -0.64 -11.44 -13.91
N GLU A 278 -1.41 -12.51 -14.14
CA GLU A 278 -1.00 -13.59 -15.02
C GLU A 278 -0.64 -13.07 -16.44
N PRO A 279 0.47 -13.54 -17.05
CA PRO A 279 0.82 -13.26 -18.45
C PRO A 279 -0.27 -13.66 -19.46
N SER A 280 -1.20 -14.53 -19.05
CA SER A 280 -2.34 -15.01 -19.82
C SER A 280 -3.32 -13.88 -20.19
N SER A 281 -3.43 -12.83 -19.36
CA SER A 281 -4.38 -11.73 -19.56
C SER A 281 -3.99 -10.82 -20.74
N ILE A 282 -2.69 -10.58 -20.94
CA ILE A 282 -2.13 -9.89 -22.13
C ILE A 282 -2.24 -10.78 -23.37
N ALA A 283 -1.99 -12.08 -23.23
CA ALA A 283 -2.12 -13.04 -24.33
C ALA A 283 -3.58 -13.21 -24.81
N ILE A 284 -4.57 -13.13 -23.91
CA ILE A 284 -6.00 -13.25 -24.25
C ILE A 284 -6.50 -11.98 -24.97
N PHE A 285 -6.05 -10.79 -24.59
CA PHE A 285 -6.36 -9.57 -25.35
C PHE A 285 -5.68 -9.55 -26.72
N GLY A 286 -4.42 -10.01 -26.81
CA GLY A 286 -3.68 -10.14 -28.07
C GLY A 286 -4.26 -11.19 -29.03
N ALA A 287 -4.63 -12.37 -28.51
CA ALA A 287 -5.26 -13.45 -29.29
C ALA A 287 -6.71 -13.13 -29.66
N GLY A 288 -7.47 -12.46 -28.78
CA GLY A 288 -8.83 -12.00 -29.06
C GLY A 288 -8.90 -10.99 -30.20
N LEU A 289 -7.92 -10.07 -30.28
CA LEU A 289 -7.82 -9.10 -31.37
C LEU A 289 -7.36 -9.76 -32.70
N LEU A 290 -6.47 -10.76 -32.63
CA LEU A 290 -6.08 -11.57 -33.80
C LEU A 290 -7.23 -12.44 -34.33
N ALA A 291 -8.07 -12.99 -33.45
CA ALA A 291 -9.27 -13.74 -33.83
C ALA A 291 -10.32 -12.82 -34.51
N LEU A 292 -10.51 -11.59 -34.02
CA LEU A 292 -11.38 -10.60 -34.65
C LEU A 292 -10.83 -10.10 -36.01
N ALA A 293 -9.51 -9.95 -36.15
CA ALA A 293 -8.87 -9.61 -37.41
C ALA A 293 -8.96 -10.76 -38.44
N GLY A 294 -8.87 -12.01 -37.99
CA GLY A 294 -9.05 -13.21 -38.82
C GLY A 294 -10.50 -13.43 -39.31
N LEU A 295 -11.50 -13.01 -38.53
CA LEU A 295 -12.92 -13.14 -38.89
C LEU A 295 -13.40 -12.10 -39.93
N ARG A 296 -12.65 -11.01 -40.15
CA ARG A 296 -13.00 -9.99 -41.18
C ARG A 296 -12.62 -10.33 -42.62
N ARG A 297 -12.04 -11.51 -42.90
CA ARG A 297 -11.65 -11.90 -44.28
C ARG A 297 -12.54 -12.94 -44.97
N LYS A 298 -13.74 -13.22 -44.45
CA LYS A 298 -14.68 -14.15 -45.10
C LYS A 298 -16.13 -13.66 -45.12
N ALA A 299 -16.35 -12.47 -45.70
CA ALA A 299 -17.66 -12.05 -46.19
C ALA A 299 -17.51 -11.38 -47.55
N LYS A 300 -17.24 -12.20 -48.58
CA LYS A 300 -17.53 -11.89 -49.98
C LYS A 300 -17.59 -13.19 -50.80
N LYS A 301 -18.80 -13.74 -50.89
CA LYS A 301 -19.38 -14.29 -52.11
C LYS A 301 -20.89 -14.12 -52.00
#